data_AF-A0A6J3Q9C0-F1
#
_entry.id   AF-A0A6J3Q9C0-F1
#
_cell.length_a   1.000
_cell.length_b   1.000
_cell.length_c   1.000
_cell.angle_alpha   90.00
_cell.angle_beta   90.00
_cell.angle_gamma   90.00
#
_symmetry.space_group_name_H-M   'P 1'
#
loop_
_entity.id
_entity.type
_entity.pdbx_description
1 polymer ?
#
loop_
_entity_poly.entity_id
_entity_poly.type
_entity_poly.pdbx_seq_one_letter_code
_entity_poly.pdbx_strand_id
1 'polypeptide(L)'
;MEFLGKPRSQRAAFLPLCLLFLKILHPGHSHLYSSRYAGDKVIRLIPNTEEEAYALKKIYQQLKVDLWQPSSISQVSEGTVTDVHIPHNGSRALLAFLQETNIHYKILMEDLQKVLEKGSSLPTQRSRRSVSGYNYEVYHSLEEIQNWMHHLNKTHSGLIHMFSIGKSYEGRSLFVLKLGRRSRAYKRAVWIDCGIHAREWIGPAFCQWFVKEALLTYRSDPTMRKMLNHLYFYIMPVFNVDGYHFSWTNDRFWRKTRSRNSRFRCRGVDANRNWRVKWCDEGASMHPCDDTYCGPFPESEPEVKAVANFLRKHKKHIRAYLSFHAYAQMLLYPYSYKYATIPNFSCVESAAHKAVKALQSVYGIQYRYGPASSTL
;
A
#
# COMPACT_ATOMS: atom_id res chain seq x y z
N MET A 1 51.66 51.31 -46.10
CA MET A 1 50.88 50.07 -46.16
C MET A 1 51.45 49.10 -45.13
N GLU A 2 50.67 48.88 -44.05
CA GLU A 2 50.52 47.70 -43.16
C GLU A 2 51.77 46.90 -42.73
N PHE A 3 52.18 46.90 -41.45
CA PHE A 3 51.76 46.01 -40.31
C PHE A 3 52.09 44.51 -40.59
N LEU A 4 52.65 43.62 -39.76
CA LEU A 4 53.10 43.41 -38.35
C LEU A 4 54.01 42.15 -38.43
N GLY A 5 55.09 41.91 -37.67
CA GLY A 5 55.27 42.06 -36.23
C GLY A 5 54.94 40.75 -35.48
N LYS A 6 55.92 39.87 -35.25
CA LYS A 6 55.92 38.87 -34.16
C LYS A 6 57.35 38.55 -33.71
N PRO A 7 57.71 38.78 -32.43
CA PRO A 7 58.91 38.20 -31.84
C PRO A 7 58.60 37.16 -30.75
N ARG A 8 59.58 36.27 -30.56
CA ARG A 8 59.77 35.36 -29.43
C ARG A 8 60.02 36.15 -28.14
N SER A 9 59.63 35.62 -26.97
CA SER A 9 60.50 35.59 -25.77
C SER A 9 59.87 34.83 -24.58
N GLN A 10 60.68 33.89 -24.06
CA GLN A 10 61.01 33.53 -22.67
C GLN A 10 59.96 33.23 -21.57
N ARG A 11 60.39 32.22 -20.78
CA ARG A 11 59.83 31.64 -19.57
C ARG A 11 59.89 32.62 -18.39
N ALA A 12 58.84 32.62 -17.58
CA ALA A 12 58.86 33.03 -16.18
C ALA A 12 58.13 32.00 -15.32
N ALA A 13 58.67 31.74 -14.13
CA ALA A 13 58.18 30.79 -13.13
C ALA A 13 56.92 31.31 -12.43
N PHE A 14 55.99 30.41 -12.07
CA PHE A 14 54.91 30.70 -11.11
C PHE A 14 54.61 29.47 -10.24
N LEU A 15 54.59 29.71 -8.92
CA LEU A 15 54.17 28.79 -7.85
C LEU A 15 52.72 28.34 -8.03
N PRO A 16 52.33 27.10 -7.65
CA PRO A 16 50.92 26.73 -7.61
C PRO A 16 50.30 27.25 -6.31
N LEU A 17 49.42 28.24 -6.43
CA LEU A 17 48.48 28.60 -5.37
C LEU A 17 47.53 27.42 -5.13
N CYS A 18 47.60 26.82 -3.94
CA CYS A 18 46.58 25.93 -3.42
C CYS A 18 45.25 26.70 -3.25
N LEU A 19 44.35 26.58 -4.22
CA LEU A 19 42.95 26.95 -4.06
C LEU A 19 42.25 25.84 -3.25
N LEU A 20 42.19 26.03 -1.94
CA LEU A 20 41.26 25.36 -1.04
C LEU A 20 39.84 25.71 -1.48
N PHE A 21 39.23 24.85 -2.31
CA PHE A 21 37.77 24.82 -2.41
C PHE A 21 37.23 24.35 -1.07
N LEU A 22 36.76 25.28 -0.25
CA LEU A 22 35.81 25.00 0.81
C LEU A 22 34.59 24.34 0.15
N LYS A 23 34.54 23.00 0.21
CA LYS A 23 33.28 22.28 0.07
C LYS A 23 32.43 22.71 1.26
N ILE A 24 31.54 23.67 1.03
CA ILE A 24 30.40 23.90 1.91
C ILE A 24 29.65 22.57 1.91
N LEU A 25 29.82 21.80 2.99
CA LEU A 25 28.97 20.67 3.32
C LEU A 25 27.57 21.25 3.52
N HIS A 26 26.76 21.22 2.46
CA HIS A 26 25.33 21.24 2.65
C HIS A 26 24.96 19.97 3.42
N PRO A 27 24.27 20.08 4.58
CA PRO A 27 23.71 18.90 5.21
C PRO A 27 22.65 18.37 4.25
N GLY A 28 23.00 17.31 3.53
CA GLY A 28 22.10 16.60 2.64
C GLY A 28 20.92 16.08 3.44
N HIS A 29 19.84 16.86 3.49
CA HIS A 29 18.53 16.33 3.81
C HIS A 29 18.14 15.45 2.62
N SER A 30 18.45 14.17 2.71
CA SER A 30 17.86 13.14 1.86
C SER A 30 16.35 13.17 2.09
N HIS A 31 15.62 13.97 1.32
CA HIS A 31 14.18 13.85 1.26
C HIS A 31 13.89 12.45 0.72
N LEU A 32 13.31 11.59 1.55
CA LEU A 32 12.96 10.21 1.20
C LEU A 32 11.97 10.13 0.03
N TYR A 33 11.27 11.23 -0.28
CA TYR A 33 10.28 11.30 -1.35
C TYR A 33 10.45 12.60 -2.14
N SER A 34 10.16 12.59 -3.45
CA SER A 34 10.17 13.81 -4.26
C SER A 34 9.04 14.78 -3.89
N SER A 35 7.92 14.26 -3.35
CA SER A 35 6.78 15.04 -2.87
C SER A 35 7.02 15.54 -1.45
N ARG A 36 6.66 16.79 -1.16
CA ARG A 36 6.69 17.39 0.18
C ARG A 36 5.25 17.62 0.67
N TYR A 37 5.00 17.29 1.93
CA TYR A 37 3.69 17.42 2.59
C TYR A 37 3.73 18.42 3.75
N ALA A 38 4.62 19.42 3.64
CA ALA A 38 4.90 20.35 4.73
C ALA A 38 3.66 21.20 5.01
N GLY A 39 3.14 21.09 6.24
CA GLY A 39 1.92 21.79 6.65
C GLY A 39 0.62 21.17 6.12
N ASP A 40 0.68 20.04 5.41
CA ASP A 40 -0.50 19.25 5.07
C ASP A 40 -1.08 18.64 6.35
N LYS A 41 -2.42 18.54 6.39
CA LYS A 41 -3.15 18.08 7.57
C LYS A 41 -3.91 16.80 7.28
N VAL A 42 -4.10 15.99 8.33
CA VAL A 42 -5.10 14.92 8.33
C VAL A 42 -6.16 15.25 9.38
N ILE A 43 -7.41 15.37 8.94
CA ILE A 43 -8.54 15.81 9.76
C ILE A 43 -9.58 14.69 9.78
N ARG A 44 -10.06 14.34 10.99
CA ARG A 44 -11.17 13.41 11.21
C ARG A 44 -12.46 14.16 11.42
N LEU A 45 -13.51 13.70 10.74
CA LEU A 45 -14.87 14.18 10.84
C LEU A 45 -15.81 12.98 10.99
N ILE A 46 -16.89 13.17 11.73
CA ILE A 46 -17.98 12.18 11.84
C ILE A 46 -19.27 12.99 11.67
N PRO A 47 -19.91 12.95 10.48
CA PRO A 47 -21.13 13.70 10.26
C PRO A 47 -22.22 13.21 11.21
N ASN A 48 -22.88 14.10 11.92
CA ASN A 48 -23.97 13.76 12.86
C ASN A 48 -25.33 13.68 12.16
N THR A 49 -25.46 14.24 10.96
CA THR A 49 -26.67 14.18 10.14
C THR A 49 -26.34 13.99 8.67
N GLU A 50 -27.32 13.58 7.87
CA GLU A 50 -27.19 13.49 6.42
C GLU A 50 -26.98 14.85 5.75
N GLU A 51 -27.48 15.95 6.33
CA GLU A 51 -27.21 17.31 5.85
C GLU A 51 -25.73 17.68 5.99
N GLU A 52 -25.11 17.36 7.13
CA GLU A 52 -23.66 17.54 7.32
C GLU A 52 -22.88 16.69 6.32
N ALA A 53 -23.27 15.43 6.14
CA ALA A 53 -22.63 14.53 5.18
C ALA A 53 -22.73 15.08 3.75
N TYR A 54 -23.89 15.60 3.36
CA TYR A 54 -24.10 16.23 2.05
C TYR A 54 -23.25 17.50 1.88
N ALA A 55 -23.16 18.34 2.90
CA ALA A 55 -22.33 19.54 2.89
C ALA A 55 -20.83 19.20 2.74
N LEU A 56 -20.36 18.17 3.46
CA LEU A 56 -18.99 17.66 3.35
C LEU A 56 -18.68 17.11 1.96
N LYS A 57 -19.60 16.34 1.36
CA LYS A 57 -19.44 15.84 -0.02
C LYS A 57 -19.18 16.97 -1.02
N LYS A 58 -19.91 18.09 -0.89
CA LYS A 58 -19.75 19.25 -1.77
C LYS A 58 -18.38 19.89 -1.62
N ILE A 59 -17.96 20.22 -0.40
CA ILE A 59 -16.68 20.90 -0.18
C ILE A 59 -15.50 19.98 -0.56
N TYR A 60 -15.61 18.67 -0.35
CA TYR A 60 -14.60 17.70 -0.77
C TYR A 60 -14.42 17.64 -2.29
N GLN A 61 -15.52 17.69 -3.05
CA GLN A 61 -15.46 17.75 -4.51
C GLN A 61 -14.81 19.05 -5.00
N GLN A 62 -15.12 20.18 -4.35
CA GLN A 62 -14.55 21.48 -4.70
C GLN A 62 -13.04 21.55 -4.40
N LEU A 63 -12.64 21.10 -3.22
CA LEU A 63 -11.25 21.13 -2.76
C LEU A 63 -10.39 19.98 -3.31
N LYS A 64 -11.00 18.97 -3.93
CA LYS A 64 -10.35 17.76 -4.45
C LYS A 64 -9.46 17.09 -3.39
N VAL A 65 -10.07 16.77 -2.26
CA VAL A 65 -9.37 16.20 -1.10
C VAL A 65 -8.94 14.75 -1.34
N ASP A 66 -7.90 14.30 -0.64
CA ASP A 66 -7.50 12.88 -0.56
C ASP A 66 -8.21 12.23 0.62
N LEU A 67 -9.20 11.38 0.34
CA LEU A 67 -9.90 10.64 1.38
C LEU A 67 -9.11 9.38 1.78
N TRP A 68 -8.78 9.29 3.06
CA TRP A 68 -8.12 8.13 3.63
C TRP A 68 -9.13 7.09 4.12
N GLN A 69 -10.26 7.56 4.66
CA GLN A 69 -11.41 6.75 5.05
C GLN A 69 -12.68 7.62 4.95
N PRO A 70 -13.80 7.17 4.37
CA PRO A 70 -13.87 6.07 3.40
C PRO A 70 -13.09 6.40 2.13
N SER A 71 -12.94 5.45 1.21
CA SER A 71 -12.14 5.68 -0.03
C SER A 71 -12.84 6.56 -1.08
N SER A 72 -14.15 6.77 -0.97
CA SER A 72 -14.95 7.54 -1.94
C SER A 72 -15.83 8.56 -1.24
N ILE A 73 -15.98 9.74 -1.85
CA ILE A 73 -16.90 10.80 -1.40
C ILE A 73 -18.34 10.26 -1.33
N SER A 74 -18.72 9.34 -2.22
CA SER A 74 -20.06 8.74 -2.23
C SER A 74 -20.38 7.94 -0.96
N GLN A 75 -19.36 7.49 -0.22
CA GLN A 75 -19.49 6.66 0.98
C GLN A 75 -19.56 7.49 2.27
N VAL A 76 -19.39 8.82 2.19
CA VAL A 76 -19.58 9.69 3.35
C VAL A 76 -21.08 9.72 3.69
N SER A 77 -21.47 9.44 4.91
CA SER A 77 -22.86 9.44 5.38
C SER A 77 -22.90 9.80 6.86
N GLU A 78 -24.10 9.94 7.41
CA GLU A 78 -24.27 10.06 8.85
C GLU A 78 -23.52 8.93 9.61
N GLY A 79 -22.81 9.31 10.67
CA GLY A 79 -22.04 8.41 11.53
C GLY A 79 -20.74 7.85 10.93
N THR A 80 -20.45 8.12 9.65
CA THR A 80 -19.27 7.57 8.98
C THR A 80 -18.01 8.32 9.38
N VAL A 81 -17.04 7.58 9.95
CA VAL A 81 -15.71 8.12 10.25
C VAL A 81 -15.02 8.52 8.95
N THR A 82 -14.77 9.81 8.80
CA THR A 82 -14.22 10.42 7.61
C THR A 82 -12.87 11.06 7.93
N ASP A 83 -11.79 10.44 7.46
CA ASP A 83 -10.43 10.95 7.57
C ASP A 83 -9.97 11.53 6.22
N VAL A 84 -9.60 12.80 6.25
CA VAL A 84 -9.28 13.59 5.06
C VAL A 84 -7.86 14.10 5.17
N HIS A 85 -7.01 13.72 4.21
CA HIS A 85 -5.76 14.40 3.94
C HIS A 85 -6.02 15.61 3.04
N ILE A 86 -5.55 16.77 3.48
CA ILE A 86 -5.71 18.01 2.74
C ILE A 86 -4.40 18.81 2.70
N PRO A 87 -3.99 19.30 1.51
CA PRO A 87 -2.82 20.14 1.38
C PRO A 87 -2.91 21.41 2.24
N HIS A 88 -1.76 21.93 2.65
CA HIS A 88 -1.67 23.12 3.50
C HIS A 88 -2.60 24.27 3.07
N ASN A 89 -2.60 24.60 1.77
CA ASN A 89 -3.45 25.66 1.23
C ASN A 89 -4.96 25.34 1.30
N GLY A 90 -5.35 24.09 1.04
CA GLY A 90 -6.73 23.65 1.11
C GLY A 90 -7.24 23.58 2.55
N SER A 91 -6.36 23.31 3.52
CA SER A 91 -6.72 23.16 4.93
C SER A 91 -7.40 24.42 5.50
N ARG A 92 -6.97 25.61 5.09
CA ARG A 92 -7.57 26.88 5.53
C ARG A 92 -9.03 27.00 5.08
N ALA A 93 -9.30 26.69 3.81
CA ALA A 93 -10.66 26.75 3.25
C ALA A 93 -11.57 25.71 3.90
N LEU A 94 -11.09 24.48 4.10
CA LEU A 94 -11.86 23.45 4.77
C LEU A 94 -12.17 23.82 6.23
N LEU A 95 -11.17 24.27 6.99
CA LEU A 95 -11.38 24.64 8.40
C LEU A 95 -12.36 25.81 8.57
N ALA A 96 -12.29 26.82 7.69
CA ALA A 96 -13.26 27.93 7.69
C ALA A 96 -14.69 27.41 7.42
N PHE A 97 -14.86 26.57 6.39
CA PHE A 97 -16.14 25.95 6.09
C PHE A 97 -16.71 25.15 7.28
N LEU A 98 -15.88 24.35 7.95
CA LEU A 98 -16.30 23.56 9.11
C LEU A 98 -16.72 24.43 10.29
N GLN A 99 -16.05 25.57 10.50
CA GLN A 99 -16.42 26.54 11.53
C GLN A 99 -17.74 27.24 11.21
N GLU A 100 -17.92 27.69 9.96
CA GLU A 100 -19.16 28.36 9.51
C GLU A 100 -20.38 27.44 9.58
N THR A 101 -20.19 26.15 9.29
CA THR A 101 -21.25 25.14 9.31
C THR A 101 -21.43 24.45 10.67
N ASN A 102 -20.61 24.82 11.66
CA ASN A 102 -20.61 24.21 12.99
C ASN A 102 -20.42 22.67 12.98
N ILE A 103 -19.67 22.15 12.00
CA ILE A 103 -19.37 20.71 11.91
C ILE A 103 -18.16 20.40 12.79
N HIS A 104 -18.33 19.51 13.76
CA HIS A 104 -17.25 19.09 14.65
C HIS A 104 -16.18 18.27 13.91
N TYR A 105 -14.91 18.56 14.22
CA TYR A 105 -13.76 17.87 13.65
C TYR A 105 -12.63 17.70 14.66
N LYS A 106 -11.71 16.78 14.36
CA LYS A 106 -10.47 16.55 15.11
C LYS A 106 -9.29 16.54 14.16
N ILE A 107 -8.30 17.38 14.40
CA ILE A 107 -7.04 17.31 13.66
C ILE A 107 -6.25 16.10 14.21
N LEU A 108 -6.04 15.09 13.35
CA LEU A 108 -5.25 13.90 13.68
C LEU A 108 -3.76 14.16 13.51
N MET A 109 -3.40 14.89 12.45
CA MET A 109 -2.02 15.22 12.12
C MET A 109 -1.94 16.70 11.72
N GLU A 110 -1.20 17.46 12.51
CA GLU A 110 -1.06 18.91 12.33
C GLU A 110 -0.12 19.29 11.18
N ASP A 111 0.89 18.45 10.95
CA ASP A 111 1.90 18.57 9.90
C ASP A 111 2.35 17.16 9.48
N LEU A 112 1.86 16.72 8.32
CA LEU A 112 2.09 15.37 7.81
C LEU A 112 3.57 15.09 7.51
N GLN A 113 4.32 16.10 7.07
CA GLN A 113 5.75 15.97 6.79
C GLN A 113 6.55 15.60 8.04
N LYS A 114 6.25 16.24 9.18
CA LYS A 114 6.91 15.93 10.46
C LYS A 114 6.64 14.51 10.93
N VAL A 115 5.43 13.99 10.68
CA VAL A 115 5.09 12.59 11.01
C VAL A 115 5.93 11.62 10.17
N LEU A 116 6.10 11.89 8.86
CA LEU A 116 6.93 11.06 7.98
C LEU A 116 8.40 11.08 8.37
N GLU A 117 8.93 12.25 8.70
CA GLU A 117 10.33 12.43 9.13
C GLU A 117 10.60 11.70 10.45
N LYS A 118 9.68 11.82 11.42
CA LYS A 118 9.77 11.07 12.68
C LYS A 118 9.78 9.55 12.45
N GLY A 119 8.90 9.05 11.58
CA GLY A 119 8.84 7.63 11.23
C GLY A 119 10.10 7.11 10.53
N SER A 120 10.77 7.96 9.75
CA SER A 120 12.00 7.61 9.03
C SER A 120 13.26 7.74 9.90
N SER A 121 13.18 8.53 10.98
CA SER A 121 14.30 8.79 11.91
C SER A 121 14.47 7.75 13.02
N LEU A 122 13.59 6.74 13.12
CA LEU A 122 13.73 5.68 14.12
C LEU A 122 15.01 4.86 13.83
N PRO A 123 15.98 4.82 14.76
CA PRO A 123 17.22 4.09 14.55
C PRO A 123 16.94 2.61 14.35
N THR A 124 17.56 2.01 13.33
CA THR A 124 17.64 0.57 13.15
C THR A 124 18.41 -0.04 14.32
N GLN A 125 17.73 -0.30 15.43
CA GLN A 125 18.21 -1.20 16.48
C GLN A 125 18.47 -2.54 15.80
N ARG A 126 19.75 -2.85 15.55
CA ARG A 126 20.20 -4.09 14.90
C ARG A 126 19.81 -5.28 15.77
N SER A 127 18.59 -5.78 15.60
CA SER A 127 18.10 -6.99 16.25
C SER A 127 18.82 -8.20 15.66
N ARG A 128 19.64 -8.84 16.50
CA ARG A 128 20.53 -9.99 16.21
C ARG A 128 19.80 -11.33 15.98
N ARG A 129 18.54 -11.35 15.50
CA ARG A 129 17.77 -12.61 15.37
C ARG A 129 16.90 -12.71 14.11
N SER A 130 17.34 -12.17 12.98
CA SER A 130 16.71 -12.48 11.70
C SER A 130 17.52 -13.45 10.86
N VAL A 131 16.80 -14.22 10.03
CA VAL A 131 17.37 -14.99 8.92
C VAL A 131 18.21 -14.01 8.09
N SER A 132 19.54 -14.16 8.16
CA SER A 132 20.54 -13.43 7.36
C SER A 132 20.32 -11.90 7.24
N GLY A 133 20.26 -11.17 8.36
CA GLY A 133 20.39 -9.70 8.34
C GLY A 133 19.19 -8.91 7.79
N TYR A 134 18.06 -9.58 7.48
CA TYR A 134 16.82 -8.93 7.05
C TYR A 134 15.96 -8.46 8.24
N ASN A 135 15.64 -7.17 8.38
CA ASN A 135 14.96 -6.68 9.58
C ASN A 135 13.43 -6.58 9.43
N TYR A 136 12.69 -7.57 9.94
CA TYR A 136 11.23 -7.61 9.86
C TYR A 136 10.48 -6.52 10.66
N GLU A 137 11.19 -5.69 11.43
CA GLU A 137 10.61 -4.62 12.27
C GLU A 137 10.70 -3.23 11.60
N VAL A 138 11.12 -3.17 10.33
CA VAL A 138 11.09 -1.94 9.51
C VAL A 138 10.37 -2.16 8.18
N TYR A 139 10.01 -1.06 7.51
CA TYR A 139 9.51 -1.12 6.14
C TYR A 139 10.67 -1.27 5.15
N HIS A 140 10.43 -2.03 4.08
CA HIS A 140 11.44 -2.38 3.08
C HIS A 140 11.06 -1.90 1.69
N SER A 141 12.06 -1.49 0.89
CA SER A 141 11.82 -1.15 -0.51
C SER A 141 11.37 -2.36 -1.32
N LEU A 142 10.84 -2.14 -2.53
CA LEU A 142 10.45 -3.25 -3.41
C LEU A 142 11.64 -4.19 -3.69
N GLU A 143 12.82 -3.62 -3.92
CA GLU A 143 14.05 -4.35 -4.23
C GLU A 143 14.51 -5.21 -3.05
N GLU A 144 14.43 -4.68 -1.83
CA GLU A 144 14.75 -5.42 -0.60
C GLU A 144 13.79 -6.60 -0.41
N ILE A 145 12.48 -6.39 -0.59
CA ILE A 145 11.47 -7.45 -0.51
C ILE A 145 11.74 -8.53 -1.57
N GLN A 146 12.03 -8.15 -2.81
CA GLN A 146 12.31 -9.13 -3.87
C GLN A 146 13.61 -9.91 -3.61
N ASN A 147 14.66 -9.26 -3.14
CA ASN A 147 15.90 -9.92 -2.72
C ASN A 147 15.66 -10.91 -1.58
N TRP A 148 14.82 -10.53 -0.61
CA TRP A 148 14.36 -11.42 0.46
C TRP A 148 13.60 -12.65 -0.09
N MET A 149 12.66 -12.46 -1.02
CA MET A 149 11.95 -13.58 -1.66
C MET A 149 12.91 -14.54 -2.38
N HIS A 150 13.88 -13.99 -3.14
CA HIS A 150 14.91 -14.77 -3.81
C HIS A 150 15.79 -15.54 -2.81
N HIS A 151 16.18 -14.90 -1.70
CA HIS A 151 16.96 -15.54 -0.64
C HIS A 151 16.20 -16.71 -0.01
N LEU A 152 14.93 -16.51 0.37
CA LEU A 152 14.10 -17.56 0.95
C LEU A 152 13.88 -18.73 -0.02
N ASN A 153 13.67 -18.44 -1.31
CA ASN A 153 13.54 -19.48 -2.33
C ASN A 153 14.80 -20.37 -2.44
N LYS A 154 16.00 -19.79 -2.28
CA LYS A 154 17.26 -20.53 -2.30
C LYS A 154 17.49 -21.32 -1.01
N THR A 155 17.26 -20.70 0.14
CA THR A 155 17.63 -21.26 1.46
C THR A 155 16.59 -22.20 2.06
N HIS A 156 15.31 -22.08 1.66
CA HIS A 156 14.19 -22.85 2.20
C HIS A 156 13.44 -23.65 1.12
N SER A 157 14.16 -24.15 0.11
CA SER A 157 13.59 -24.81 -1.08
C SER A 157 12.70 -26.04 -0.79
N GLY A 158 12.77 -26.62 0.41
CA GLY A 158 11.85 -27.68 0.86
C GLY A 158 10.43 -27.19 1.19
N LEU A 159 10.29 -25.90 1.52
CA LEU A 159 9.03 -25.27 1.95
C LEU A 159 8.60 -24.10 1.05
N ILE A 160 9.54 -23.41 0.39
CA ILE A 160 9.27 -22.23 -0.41
C ILE A 160 9.62 -22.49 -1.87
N HIS A 161 8.73 -22.04 -2.75
CA HIS A 161 8.97 -21.92 -4.17
C HIS A 161 8.46 -20.56 -4.68
N MET A 162 9.37 -19.73 -5.17
CA MET A 162 9.06 -18.44 -5.77
C MET A 162 8.86 -18.57 -7.28
N PHE A 163 7.86 -17.88 -7.82
CA PHE A 163 7.60 -17.81 -9.26
C PHE A 163 6.90 -16.49 -9.61
N SER A 164 6.97 -16.09 -10.87
CA SER A 164 6.24 -14.92 -11.38
C SER A 164 4.92 -15.35 -12.02
N ILE A 165 3.86 -14.58 -11.81
CA ILE A 165 2.54 -14.78 -12.45
C ILE A 165 2.28 -13.80 -13.61
N GLY A 166 3.21 -12.88 -13.88
CA GLY A 166 3.07 -11.87 -14.92
C GLY A 166 4.04 -10.71 -14.72
N LYS A 167 3.76 -9.60 -15.39
CA LYS A 167 4.48 -8.34 -15.24
C LYS A 167 3.49 -7.21 -14.94
N SER A 168 3.94 -6.22 -14.19
CA SER A 168 3.24 -4.96 -13.98
C SER A 168 3.24 -4.09 -15.24
N TYR A 169 2.56 -2.95 -15.19
CA TYR A 169 2.52 -2.00 -16.30
C TYR A 169 3.92 -1.49 -16.70
N GLU A 170 4.77 -1.18 -15.72
CA GLU A 170 6.15 -0.72 -15.94
C GLU A 170 7.13 -1.90 -16.12
N GLY A 171 6.64 -3.14 -16.25
CA GLY A 171 7.42 -4.31 -16.65
C GLY A 171 8.11 -5.07 -15.50
N ARG A 172 7.82 -4.75 -14.23
CA ARG A 172 8.35 -5.46 -13.06
C ARG A 172 7.66 -6.81 -12.89
N SER A 173 8.39 -7.82 -12.42
CA SER A 173 7.81 -9.16 -12.23
C SER A 173 6.86 -9.20 -11.04
N LEU A 174 5.74 -9.90 -11.21
CA LEU A 174 4.73 -10.11 -10.18
C LEU A 174 5.02 -11.42 -9.45
N PHE A 175 5.85 -11.36 -8.41
CA PHE A 175 6.32 -12.54 -7.70
C PHE A 175 5.33 -13.04 -6.64
N VAL A 176 5.23 -14.37 -6.55
CA VAL A 176 4.44 -15.10 -5.56
C VAL A 176 5.33 -16.14 -4.89
N LEU A 177 5.24 -16.27 -3.56
CA LEU A 177 5.79 -17.38 -2.79
C LEU A 177 4.73 -18.45 -2.63
N LYS A 178 5.00 -19.66 -3.11
CA LYS A 178 4.27 -20.87 -2.71
C LYS A 178 4.95 -21.46 -1.48
N LEU A 179 4.29 -21.30 -0.33
CA LEU A 179 4.73 -21.80 0.97
C LEU A 179 3.98 -23.08 1.36
N GLY A 180 4.72 -24.11 1.74
CA GLY A 180 4.19 -25.40 2.20
C GLY A 180 5.09 -26.57 1.79
N ARG A 181 5.05 -27.66 2.54
CA ARG A 181 5.91 -28.82 2.28
C ARG A 181 5.64 -29.39 0.89
N ARG A 182 6.68 -29.59 0.07
CA ARG A 182 6.53 -30.26 -1.22
C ARG A 182 5.89 -31.64 -1.04
N SER A 183 4.90 -31.95 -1.86
CA SER A 183 4.16 -33.20 -1.85
C SER A 183 3.66 -33.53 -3.25
N ARG A 184 3.68 -34.82 -3.60
CA ARG A 184 3.04 -35.33 -4.82
C ARG A 184 1.52 -35.39 -4.69
N ALA A 185 1.01 -35.53 -3.47
CA ALA A 185 -0.42 -35.52 -3.19
C ALA A 185 -1.03 -34.14 -3.42
N TYR A 186 -2.28 -34.13 -3.86
CA TYR A 186 -3.10 -32.93 -4.01
C TYR A 186 -3.22 -32.17 -2.69
N LYS A 187 -2.99 -30.85 -2.72
CA LYS A 187 -3.20 -29.96 -1.57
C LYS A 187 -4.19 -28.85 -1.91
N ARG A 188 -5.04 -28.52 -0.95
CA ARG A 188 -5.84 -27.28 -0.98
C ARG A 188 -4.91 -26.08 -0.77
N ALA A 189 -5.34 -24.91 -1.20
CA ALA A 189 -4.53 -23.71 -1.10
C ALA A 189 -5.29 -22.52 -0.52
N VAL A 190 -4.54 -21.61 0.09
CA VAL A 190 -4.98 -20.29 0.50
C VAL A 190 -4.21 -19.27 -0.32
N TRP A 191 -4.90 -18.30 -0.90
CA TRP A 191 -4.27 -17.13 -1.51
C TRP A 191 -4.21 -16.00 -0.48
N ILE A 192 -3.05 -15.36 -0.35
CA ILE A 192 -2.81 -14.20 0.49
C ILE A 192 -2.14 -13.14 -0.37
N ASP A 193 -2.72 -11.95 -0.47
CA ASP A 193 -2.05 -10.80 -1.07
C ASP A 193 -2.05 -9.60 -0.13
N CYS A 194 -1.05 -8.76 -0.36
CA CYS A 194 -0.81 -7.52 0.38
C CYS A 194 -0.40 -6.42 -0.61
N GLY A 195 -0.60 -5.15 -0.21
CA GLY A 195 -0.07 -4.01 -0.97
C GLY A 195 -0.70 -3.83 -2.35
N ILE A 196 -2.01 -4.07 -2.48
CA ILE A 196 -2.78 -3.69 -3.68
C ILE A 196 -2.92 -2.17 -3.78
N HIS A 197 -3.01 -1.47 -2.64
CA HIS A 197 -2.81 -0.03 -2.56
C HIS A 197 -1.39 0.27 -2.08
N ALA A 198 -0.69 1.12 -2.81
CA ALA A 198 0.74 1.32 -2.64
C ALA A 198 1.13 1.95 -1.29
N ARG A 199 0.36 2.93 -0.80
CA ARG A 199 0.62 3.64 0.47
C ARG A 199 0.45 2.79 1.74
N GLU A 200 -0.15 1.60 1.64
CA GLU A 200 -0.50 0.75 2.79
C GLU A 200 0.65 -0.16 3.22
N TRP A 201 1.81 0.43 3.56
CA TRP A 201 3.08 -0.29 3.78
C TRP A 201 3.06 -1.41 4.83
N ILE A 202 2.16 -1.34 5.81
CA ILE A 202 1.98 -2.40 6.82
C ILE A 202 1.47 -3.71 6.21
N GLY A 203 0.74 -3.66 5.09
CA GLY A 203 0.30 -4.86 4.37
C GLY A 203 1.48 -5.70 3.90
N PRO A 204 2.36 -5.18 3.02
CA PRO A 204 3.57 -5.90 2.60
C PRO A 204 4.45 -6.36 3.77
N ALA A 205 4.60 -5.55 4.82
CA ALA A 205 5.34 -5.94 6.03
C ALA A 205 4.70 -7.15 6.73
N PHE A 206 3.38 -7.17 6.89
CA PHE A 206 2.66 -8.31 7.45
C PHE A 206 2.85 -9.59 6.61
N CYS A 207 2.75 -9.51 5.28
CA CYS A 207 2.97 -10.67 4.42
C CYS A 207 4.38 -11.27 4.62
N GLN A 208 5.40 -10.43 4.81
CA GLN A 208 6.77 -10.89 5.12
C GLN A 208 6.86 -11.54 6.51
N TRP A 209 6.21 -10.93 7.51
CA TRP A 209 6.16 -11.46 8.87
C TRP A 209 5.45 -12.82 8.92
N PHE A 210 4.34 -12.99 8.20
CA PHE A 210 3.64 -14.27 8.10
C PHE A 210 4.55 -15.38 7.57
N VAL A 211 5.34 -15.10 6.52
CA VAL A 211 6.30 -16.08 5.97
C VAL A 211 7.39 -16.41 6.99
N LYS A 212 7.94 -15.39 7.69
CA LYS A 212 8.92 -15.58 8.77
C LYS A 212 8.37 -16.52 9.85
N GLU A 213 7.21 -16.21 10.40
CA GLU A 213 6.60 -17.00 11.48
C GLU A 213 6.33 -18.43 11.03
N ALA A 214 5.79 -18.61 9.82
CA ALA A 214 5.52 -19.93 9.28
C ALA A 214 6.80 -20.77 9.11
N LEU A 215 7.93 -20.17 8.70
CA LEU A 215 9.21 -20.86 8.60
C LEU A 215 9.80 -21.19 9.98
N LEU A 216 9.82 -20.23 10.91
CA LEU A 216 10.39 -20.40 12.24
C LEU A 216 9.64 -21.43 13.08
N THR A 217 8.31 -21.43 12.97
CA THR A 217 7.44 -22.27 13.81
C THR A 217 7.08 -23.61 13.17
N TYR A 218 7.43 -23.86 11.90
CA TYR A 218 7.09 -25.12 11.21
C TYR A 218 7.52 -26.38 11.98
N ARG A 219 8.66 -26.35 12.68
CA ARG A 219 9.14 -27.51 13.45
C ARG A 219 8.58 -27.56 14.88
N SER A 220 8.30 -26.42 15.50
CA SER A 220 7.91 -26.33 16.92
C SER A 220 6.39 -26.29 17.13
N ASP A 221 5.63 -25.57 16.30
CA ASP A 221 4.17 -25.47 16.41
C ASP A 221 3.47 -26.59 15.62
N PRO A 222 2.78 -27.54 16.29
CA PRO A 222 2.04 -28.60 15.60
C PRO A 222 0.94 -28.08 14.68
N THR A 223 0.35 -26.91 14.97
CA THR A 223 -0.70 -26.30 14.16
C THR A 223 -0.12 -25.77 12.86
N MET A 224 0.92 -24.92 12.91
CA MET A 224 1.64 -24.48 11.71
C MET A 224 2.18 -25.65 10.88
N ARG A 225 2.78 -26.66 11.54
CA ARG A 225 3.25 -27.87 10.88
C ARG A 225 2.14 -28.59 10.13
N LYS A 226 0.98 -28.78 10.76
CA LYS A 226 -0.20 -29.39 10.15
C LYS A 226 -0.68 -28.57 8.95
N MET A 227 -0.75 -27.25 9.07
CA MET A 227 -1.14 -26.35 7.98
C MET A 227 -0.19 -26.49 6.78
N LEU A 228 1.12 -26.33 6.95
CA LEU A 228 2.09 -26.41 5.83
C LEU A 228 2.21 -27.83 5.24
N ASN A 229 1.87 -28.87 6.01
CA ASN A 229 1.84 -30.25 5.52
C ASN A 229 0.61 -30.56 4.66
N HIS A 230 -0.52 -29.86 4.83
CA HIS A 230 -1.78 -30.15 4.12
C HIS A 230 -2.26 -29.03 3.17
N LEU A 231 -1.74 -27.82 3.33
CA LEU A 231 -2.08 -26.65 2.54
C LEU A 231 -0.86 -26.09 1.81
N TYR A 232 -1.12 -25.39 0.71
CA TYR A 232 -0.20 -24.40 0.17
C TYR A 232 -0.73 -23.00 0.47
N PHE A 233 0.15 -22.09 0.86
CA PHE A 233 -0.14 -20.66 0.93
C PHE A 233 0.55 -20.00 -0.28
N TYR A 234 -0.23 -19.41 -1.18
CA TYR A 234 0.28 -18.56 -2.25
C TYR A 234 0.27 -17.12 -1.72
N ILE A 235 1.45 -16.56 -1.50
CA ILE A 235 1.63 -15.28 -0.84
C ILE A 235 2.23 -14.31 -1.84
N MET A 236 1.53 -13.22 -2.13
CA MET A 236 1.98 -12.11 -2.96
C MET A 236 2.25 -10.89 -2.05
N PRO A 237 3.49 -10.67 -1.59
CA PRO A 237 3.78 -9.62 -0.61
C PRO A 237 3.50 -8.21 -1.12
N VAL A 238 3.67 -7.97 -2.42
CA VAL A 238 3.39 -6.68 -3.06
C VAL A 238 2.61 -6.93 -4.34
N PHE A 239 1.30 -6.65 -4.30
CA PHE A 239 0.40 -6.77 -5.45
C PHE A 239 0.68 -5.69 -6.49
N ASN A 240 0.68 -4.43 -6.06
CA ASN A 240 0.90 -3.25 -6.91
C ASN A 240 2.38 -2.83 -6.83
N VAL A 241 3.24 -3.58 -7.51
CA VAL A 241 4.71 -3.38 -7.46
C VAL A 241 5.14 -2.00 -7.97
N ASP A 242 4.49 -1.47 -9.00
CA ASP A 242 4.85 -0.17 -9.56
C ASP A 242 4.43 0.97 -8.64
N GLY A 243 3.20 0.92 -8.12
CA GLY A 243 2.72 1.89 -7.15
C GLY A 243 3.55 1.85 -5.87
N TYR A 244 3.87 0.65 -5.36
CA TYR A 244 4.67 0.49 -4.15
C TYR A 244 6.06 1.12 -4.31
N HIS A 245 6.75 0.83 -5.42
CA HIS A 245 8.03 1.48 -5.72
C HIS A 245 7.88 3.01 -5.83
N PHE A 246 6.84 3.51 -6.51
CA PHE A 246 6.58 4.94 -6.60
C PHE A 246 6.32 5.60 -5.23
N SER A 247 5.74 4.86 -4.29
CA SER A 247 5.54 5.35 -2.92
C SER A 247 6.84 5.49 -2.12
N TRP A 248 7.89 4.77 -2.51
CA TRP A 248 9.23 4.90 -1.94
C TRP A 248 10.04 6.01 -2.59
N THR A 249 9.84 6.27 -3.88
CA THR A 249 10.73 7.19 -4.64
C THR A 249 10.14 8.57 -4.86
N ASN A 250 8.81 8.71 -4.88
CA ASN A 250 8.16 9.93 -5.35
C ASN A 250 7.06 10.44 -4.43
N ASP A 251 6.04 9.62 -4.17
CA ASP A 251 4.82 10.06 -3.48
C ASP A 251 4.38 9.00 -2.47
N ARG A 252 4.70 9.23 -1.20
CA ARG A 252 4.42 8.31 -0.10
C ARG A 252 2.94 7.95 0.02
N PHE A 253 2.03 8.83 -0.38
CA PHE A 253 0.59 8.62 -0.30
C PHE A 253 -0.04 8.18 -1.63
N TRP A 254 0.78 7.82 -2.63
CA TRP A 254 0.29 7.20 -3.85
C TRP A 254 -0.46 5.90 -3.54
N ARG A 255 -1.66 5.75 -4.12
CA ARG A 255 -2.55 4.60 -3.90
C ARG A 255 -2.60 3.64 -5.09
N LYS A 256 -2.79 4.19 -6.29
CA LYS A 256 -3.18 3.48 -7.52
C LYS A 256 -2.03 2.68 -8.16
N THR A 257 -2.32 1.95 -9.23
CA THR A 257 -1.28 1.43 -10.15
C THR A 257 -0.54 2.58 -10.87
N ARG A 258 0.32 2.28 -11.85
CA ARG A 258 1.08 3.29 -12.62
C ARG A 258 0.78 3.31 -14.12
N SER A 259 -0.31 2.66 -14.53
CA SER A 259 -0.77 2.68 -15.92
C SER A 259 -0.99 4.11 -16.44
N ARG A 260 -0.67 4.33 -17.72
CA ARG A 260 -0.88 5.63 -18.37
C ARG A 260 -2.28 5.69 -18.96
N ASN A 261 -2.93 6.84 -18.78
CA ASN A 261 -4.09 7.22 -19.56
C ASN A 261 -3.63 8.09 -20.75
N SER A 262 -4.12 7.83 -21.96
CA SER A 262 -3.73 8.59 -23.15
C SER A 262 -4.33 10.01 -23.22
N ARG A 263 -5.47 10.23 -22.55
CA ARG A 263 -6.23 11.48 -22.61
C ARG A 263 -5.97 12.40 -21.42
N PHE A 264 -5.54 11.85 -20.29
CA PHE A 264 -5.33 12.60 -19.05
C PHE A 264 -3.87 12.50 -18.60
N ARG A 265 -3.36 13.57 -17.97
CA ARG A 265 -2.02 13.56 -17.34
C ARG A 265 -1.96 12.68 -16.09
N CYS A 266 -3.12 12.37 -15.51
CA CYS A 266 -3.26 11.48 -14.35
C CYS A 266 -2.91 10.04 -14.69
N ARG A 267 -2.41 9.30 -13.70
CA ARG A 267 -1.94 7.92 -13.86
C ARG A 267 -2.62 6.98 -12.88
N GLY A 268 -2.63 5.72 -13.25
CA GLY A 268 -3.05 4.63 -12.40
C GLY A 268 -4.55 4.47 -12.29
N VAL A 269 -4.91 3.25 -11.94
CA VAL A 269 -6.25 2.76 -11.64
C VAL A 269 -6.25 2.26 -10.21
N ASP A 270 -7.37 2.41 -9.50
CA ASP A 270 -7.57 1.70 -8.24
C ASP A 270 -7.71 0.21 -8.54
N ALA A 271 -6.65 -0.56 -8.23
CA ALA A 271 -6.62 -1.99 -8.47
C ALA A 271 -7.75 -2.75 -7.73
N ASN A 272 -8.27 -2.20 -6.62
CA ASN A 272 -9.40 -2.77 -5.89
C ASN A 272 -10.78 -2.24 -6.36
N ARG A 273 -10.82 -1.52 -7.48
CA ARG A 273 -12.04 -1.19 -8.26
C ARG A 273 -12.02 -1.78 -9.67
N ASN A 274 -10.96 -2.49 -10.02
CA ASN A 274 -10.72 -2.98 -11.38
C ASN A 274 -11.16 -4.43 -11.60
N TRP A 275 -11.66 -5.14 -10.59
CA TRP A 275 -12.04 -6.55 -10.73
C TRP A 275 -13.32 -6.76 -11.55
N ARG A 276 -13.44 -7.91 -12.24
CA ARG A 276 -14.63 -8.27 -13.04
C ARG A 276 -15.80 -8.76 -12.18
N VAL A 277 -16.24 -7.93 -11.24
CA VAL A 277 -17.43 -8.14 -10.41
C VAL A 277 -18.10 -6.79 -10.18
N LYS A 278 -19.28 -6.59 -10.77
CA LYS A 278 -20.01 -5.29 -10.73
C LYS A 278 -19.07 -4.09 -10.92
N TRP A 279 -18.31 -4.17 -12.01
CA TRP A 279 -17.22 -3.24 -12.28
C TRP A 279 -17.72 -1.82 -12.52
N CYS A 280 -17.06 -0.87 -11.86
CA CYS A 280 -17.34 0.56 -11.92
C CYS A 280 -18.78 0.98 -11.57
N ASP A 281 -19.42 0.21 -10.69
CA ASP A 281 -20.71 0.54 -10.08
C ASP A 281 -20.49 1.48 -8.87
N GLU A 282 -21.30 1.38 -7.82
CA GLU A 282 -21.15 2.18 -6.60
C GLU A 282 -19.75 2.12 -5.95
N GLY A 283 -19.28 3.27 -5.46
CA GLY A 283 -18.02 3.39 -4.72
C GLY A 283 -16.75 3.41 -5.58
N ALA A 284 -16.89 3.53 -6.91
CA ALA A 284 -15.81 3.74 -7.86
C ALA A 284 -16.02 5.02 -8.68
N SER A 285 -14.98 5.48 -9.39
CA SER A 285 -15.08 6.61 -10.31
C SER A 285 -14.71 6.24 -11.74
N MET A 286 -15.36 6.87 -12.71
CA MET A 286 -14.99 6.83 -14.13
C MET A 286 -13.95 7.89 -14.50
N HIS A 287 -13.65 8.85 -13.63
CA HIS A 287 -12.71 9.93 -13.92
C HIS A 287 -11.26 9.50 -13.64
N PRO A 288 -10.34 9.51 -14.64
CA PRO A 288 -8.99 8.98 -14.47
C PRO A 288 -8.11 9.66 -13.40
N CYS A 289 -8.47 10.86 -12.97
CA CYS A 289 -7.76 11.59 -11.94
C CYS A 289 -8.17 11.22 -10.52
N ASP A 290 -9.31 10.57 -10.33
CA ASP A 290 -9.81 10.19 -9.01
C ASP A 290 -9.04 9.00 -8.45
N ASP A 291 -8.90 8.96 -7.12
CA ASP A 291 -8.19 7.88 -6.42
C ASP A 291 -8.91 6.54 -6.48
N THR A 292 -10.22 6.55 -6.74
CA THR A 292 -11.07 5.36 -6.93
C THR A 292 -11.38 5.07 -8.40
N TYR A 293 -10.59 5.62 -9.33
CA TYR A 293 -10.76 5.37 -10.76
C TYR A 293 -10.76 3.86 -11.06
N CYS A 294 -11.83 3.34 -11.66
CA CYS A 294 -12.04 1.91 -11.88
C CYS A 294 -11.31 1.34 -13.10
N GLY A 295 -10.68 2.20 -13.91
CA GLY A 295 -10.00 1.83 -15.16
C GLY A 295 -10.88 1.99 -16.40
N PRO A 296 -10.35 1.69 -17.59
CA PRO A 296 -11.12 1.75 -18.83
C PRO A 296 -12.06 0.56 -19.06
N PHE A 297 -11.78 -0.59 -18.44
CA PHE A 297 -12.59 -1.82 -18.49
C PHE A 297 -12.19 -2.76 -17.32
N PRO A 298 -13.00 -3.77 -16.94
CA PRO A 298 -12.63 -4.69 -15.87
C PRO A 298 -11.38 -5.52 -16.22
N GLU A 299 -10.49 -5.67 -15.25
CA GLU A 299 -9.18 -6.32 -15.37
C GLU A 299 -8.29 -5.66 -16.44
N SER A 300 -8.36 -4.34 -16.57
CA SER A 300 -7.46 -3.56 -17.45
C SER A 300 -6.04 -3.48 -16.91
N GLU A 301 -5.88 -3.51 -15.58
CA GLU A 301 -4.56 -3.45 -14.97
C GLU A 301 -3.85 -4.81 -15.09
N PRO A 302 -2.62 -4.86 -15.62
CA PRO A 302 -1.91 -6.12 -15.83
C PRO A 302 -1.65 -6.88 -14.51
N GLU A 303 -1.52 -6.17 -13.39
CA GLU A 303 -1.41 -6.73 -12.05
C GLU A 303 -2.69 -7.48 -11.66
N VAL A 304 -3.85 -6.83 -11.80
CA VAL A 304 -5.16 -7.42 -11.53
C VAL A 304 -5.43 -8.58 -12.47
N LYS A 305 -5.10 -8.42 -13.75
CA LYS A 305 -5.28 -9.46 -14.76
C LYS A 305 -4.46 -10.71 -14.45
N ALA A 306 -3.20 -10.55 -14.04
CA ALA A 306 -2.31 -11.65 -13.70
C ALA A 306 -2.86 -12.47 -12.52
N VAL A 307 -3.28 -11.80 -11.45
CA VAL A 307 -3.87 -12.48 -10.28
C VAL A 307 -5.19 -13.14 -10.64
N ALA A 308 -6.10 -12.45 -11.34
CA ALA A 308 -7.37 -13.01 -11.76
C ALA A 308 -7.18 -14.27 -12.64
N ASN A 309 -6.23 -14.25 -13.58
CA ASN A 309 -5.86 -15.41 -14.38
C ASN A 309 -5.31 -16.57 -13.53
N PHE A 310 -4.41 -16.28 -12.58
CA PHE A 310 -3.86 -17.27 -11.67
C PHE A 310 -4.97 -17.94 -10.83
N LEU A 311 -5.86 -17.14 -10.24
CA LEU A 311 -6.97 -17.63 -9.42
C LEU A 311 -7.95 -18.48 -10.24
N ARG A 312 -8.33 -18.03 -11.45
CA ARG A 312 -9.19 -18.80 -12.36
C ARG A 312 -8.57 -20.15 -12.74
N LYS A 313 -7.27 -20.18 -13.05
CA LYS A 313 -6.53 -21.40 -13.36
C LYS A 313 -6.49 -22.38 -12.18
N HIS A 314 -6.44 -21.87 -10.94
CA HIS A 314 -6.33 -22.68 -9.72
C HIS A 314 -7.62 -22.77 -8.89
N LYS A 315 -8.79 -22.40 -9.46
CA LYS A 315 -10.08 -22.29 -8.75
C LYS A 315 -10.52 -23.57 -8.02
N LYS A 316 -10.12 -24.74 -8.53
CA LYS A 316 -10.43 -26.03 -7.89
C LYS A 316 -9.62 -26.26 -6.61
N HIS A 317 -8.48 -25.60 -6.46
CA HIS A 317 -7.50 -25.82 -5.38
C HIS A 317 -7.59 -24.75 -4.29
N ILE A 318 -7.80 -23.49 -4.67
CA ILE A 318 -7.85 -22.37 -3.74
C ILE A 318 -9.18 -22.39 -3.00
N ARG A 319 -9.13 -22.43 -1.66
CA ARG A 319 -10.30 -22.52 -0.77
C ARG A 319 -10.55 -21.27 0.07
N ALA A 320 -9.55 -20.39 0.17
CA ALA A 320 -9.67 -19.10 0.82
C ALA A 320 -8.82 -18.06 0.08
N TYR A 321 -9.30 -16.82 0.07
CA TYR A 321 -8.64 -15.64 -0.46
C TYR A 321 -8.63 -14.58 0.64
N LEU A 322 -7.45 -14.13 1.03
CA LEU A 322 -7.25 -13.12 2.06
C LEU A 322 -6.46 -11.97 1.46
N SER A 323 -7.04 -10.77 1.43
CA SER A 323 -6.35 -9.56 0.96
C SER A 323 -6.21 -8.61 2.15
N PHE A 324 -4.97 -8.20 2.42
CA PHE A 324 -4.63 -7.39 3.59
C PHE A 324 -4.43 -5.93 3.19
N HIS A 325 -5.17 -5.07 3.89
CA HIS A 325 -5.24 -3.63 3.67
C HIS A 325 -4.98 -2.87 4.97
N ALA A 326 -4.74 -1.56 4.85
CA ALA A 326 -4.70 -0.66 5.99
C ALA A 326 -5.20 0.76 5.64
N TYR A 327 -5.76 1.51 6.58
CA TYR A 327 -6.02 1.17 8.00
C TYR A 327 -7.53 0.94 8.22
N ALA A 328 -7.94 0.84 9.49
CA ALA A 328 -9.32 0.88 10.03
C ALA A 328 -9.60 -0.25 11.04
N GLN A 329 -8.71 -1.24 11.18
CA GLN A 329 -8.90 -2.40 12.07
C GLN A 329 -10.23 -3.13 11.80
N MET A 330 -10.44 -3.52 10.54
CA MET A 330 -11.64 -4.22 10.10
C MET A 330 -11.30 -5.59 9.52
N LEU A 331 -12.13 -6.60 9.80
CA LEU A 331 -12.15 -7.88 9.10
C LEU A 331 -13.44 -7.95 8.27
N LEU A 332 -13.31 -7.76 6.97
CA LEU A 332 -14.45 -7.66 6.05
C LEU A 332 -14.61 -8.94 5.25
N TYR A 333 -15.86 -9.29 4.94
CA TYR A 333 -16.18 -10.35 4.00
C TYR A 333 -17.26 -9.88 3.01
N PRO A 334 -17.48 -10.60 1.89
CA PRO A 334 -18.44 -10.18 0.88
C PRO A 334 -19.87 -10.04 1.41
N TYR A 335 -20.75 -9.29 0.74
CA TYR A 335 -20.46 -8.48 -0.43
C TYR A 335 -20.12 -7.04 -0.05
N SER A 336 -19.36 -6.35 -0.90
CA SER A 336 -19.17 -4.89 -0.83
C SER A 336 -20.10 -4.16 -1.80
N TYR A 337 -20.31 -4.71 -3.00
CA TYR A 337 -21.07 -4.08 -4.08
C TYR A 337 -22.59 -4.16 -3.94
N LYS A 338 -23.10 -4.85 -2.90
CA LYS A 338 -24.55 -4.97 -2.65
C LYS A 338 -24.83 -5.30 -1.19
N TYR A 339 -25.99 -4.85 -0.71
CA TYR A 339 -26.57 -5.21 0.58
C TYR A 339 -27.29 -6.56 0.46
N ALA A 340 -26.55 -7.66 0.53
CA ALA A 340 -27.11 -9.00 0.51
C ALA A 340 -26.27 -9.97 1.35
N THR A 341 -26.92 -10.98 1.91
CA THR A 341 -26.24 -12.07 2.62
C THR A 341 -25.44 -12.95 1.66
N ILE A 342 -24.32 -13.48 2.16
CA ILE A 342 -23.50 -14.44 1.41
C ILE A 342 -23.99 -15.88 1.63
N PRO A 343 -23.74 -16.78 0.65
CA PRO A 343 -23.86 -18.21 0.89
C PRO A 343 -23.00 -18.63 2.09
N ASN A 344 -23.51 -19.53 2.93
CA ASN A 344 -22.84 -19.99 4.16
C ASN A 344 -22.51 -18.87 5.16
N PHE A 345 -23.34 -17.82 5.23
CA PHE A 345 -23.19 -16.67 6.14
C PHE A 345 -22.75 -17.08 7.55
N SER A 346 -23.46 -17.99 8.22
CA SER A 346 -23.15 -18.39 9.61
C SER A 346 -21.74 -18.96 9.78
N CYS A 347 -21.22 -19.65 8.76
CA CYS A 347 -19.85 -20.21 8.79
C CYS A 347 -18.80 -19.09 8.69
N VAL A 348 -18.98 -18.17 7.75
CA VAL A 348 -18.06 -17.04 7.53
C VAL A 348 -18.12 -16.07 8.71
N GLU A 349 -19.31 -15.76 9.20
CA GLU A 349 -19.54 -14.90 10.36
C GLU A 349 -18.89 -15.47 11.62
N SER A 350 -19.09 -16.78 11.89
CA SER A 350 -18.42 -17.45 13.01
C SER A 350 -16.90 -17.45 12.88
N ALA A 351 -16.37 -17.64 11.67
CA ALA A 351 -14.93 -17.58 11.42
C ALA A 351 -14.37 -16.16 11.64
N ALA A 352 -15.09 -15.13 11.15
CA ALA A 352 -14.74 -13.73 11.36
C ALA A 352 -14.72 -13.38 12.85
N HIS A 353 -15.77 -13.75 13.59
CA HIS A 353 -15.86 -13.54 15.04
C HIS A 353 -14.68 -14.18 15.79
N LYS A 354 -14.38 -15.46 15.50
CA LYS A 354 -13.26 -16.17 16.12
C LYS A 354 -11.91 -15.53 15.78
N ALA A 355 -11.73 -15.08 14.55
CA ALA A 355 -10.51 -14.42 14.11
C ALA A 355 -10.30 -13.08 14.84
N VAL A 356 -11.32 -12.23 14.96
CA VAL A 356 -11.18 -10.96 15.68
C VAL A 356 -10.97 -11.16 17.18
N LYS A 357 -11.58 -12.19 17.79
CA LYS A 357 -11.33 -12.55 19.19
C LYS A 357 -9.90 -13.02 19.42
N ALA A 358 -9.36 -13.83 18.49
CA ALA A 358 -7.97 -14.24 18.54
C ALA A 358 -7.02 -13.03 18.40
N LEU A 359 -7.28 -12.10 17.47
CA LEU A 359 -6.50 -10.85 17.35
C LEU A 359 -6.55 -10.02 18.64
N GLN A 360 -7.74 -9.85 19.21
CA GLN A 360 -7.95 -9.11 20.45
C GLN A 360 -7.17 -9.73 21.62
N SER A 361 -7.05 -11.06 21.69
CA SER A 361 -6.39 -11.75 22.80
C SER A 361 -4.88 -11.47 22.92
N VAL A 362 -4.22 -11.01 21.86
CA VAL A 362 -2.76 -10.78 21.87
C VAL A 362 -2.42 -9.42 22.48
N TYR A 363 -3.09 -8.35 22.03
CA TYR A 363 -2.75 -6.97 22.39
C TYR A 363 -3.97 -6.11 22.82
N GLY A 364 -5.14 -6.70 22.98
CA GLY A 364 -6.38 -5.99 23.35
C GLY A 364 -7.00 -5.16 22.22
N ILE A 365 -6.41 -5.16 21.02
CA ILE A 365 -6.87 -4.34 19.89
C ILE A 365 -8.22 -4.84 19.37
N GLN A 366 -9.19 -3.94 19.33
CA GLN A 366 -10.54 -4.25 18.86
C GLN A 366 -10.64 -4.09 17.35
N TYR A 367 -11.15 -5.13 16.69
CA TYR A 367 -11.47 -5.13 15.28
C TYR A 367 -12.98 -5.17 15.08
N ARG A 368 -13.49 -4.34 14.17
CA ARG A 368 -14.84 -4.50 13.62
C ARG A 368 -14.84 -5.63 12.60
N TYR A 369 -15.96 -6.33 12.45
CA TYR A 369 -16.11 -7.32 11.40
C TYR A 369 -17.54 -7.38 10.88
N GLY A 370 -17.71 -7.84 9.65
CA GLY A 370 -19.02 -7.94 9.02
C GLY A 370 -18.96 -7.92 7.49
N PRO A 371 -20.12 -7.90 6.83
CA PRO A 371 -20.20 -7.68 5.39
C PRO A 371 -19.61 -6.31 5.05
N ALA A 372 -18.80 -6.25 4.00
CA ALA A 372 -18.15 -5.01 3.58
C ALA A 372 -19.16 -3.89 3.27
N SER A 373 -20.34 -4.22 2.71
CA SER A 373 -21.37 -3.24 2.37
C SER A 373 -21.91 -2.46 3.58
N SER A 374 -21.94 -3.07 4.77
CA SER A 374 -22.51 -2.46 5.98
C SER A 374 -21.47 -2.11 7.05
N THR A 375 -20.21 -2.48 6.83
CA THR A 375 -19.13 -2.26 7.80
C THR A 375 -18.15 -1.18 7.34
N LEU A 376 -18.03 -0.93 6.04
CA LEU A 376 -17.14 0.10 5.50
C LEU A 376 -17.60 1.53 5.81
#